data_AF-A0A068AZ51-F1
#
_entry.id   AF-A0A068AZ51-F1
#
_cell.length_a   1.000
_cell.length_b   1.000
_cell.length_c   1.000
_cell.angle_alpha   90.00
_cell.angle_beta   90.00
_cell.angle_gamma   90.00
#
_symmetry.space_group_name_H-M   'P 1'
#
loop_
_entity.id
_entity.type
_entity.pdbx_description
1 polymer ?
#
loop_
_entity_poly.entity_id
_entity_poly.type
_entity_poly.pdbx_seq_one_letter_code
_entity_poly.pdbx_strand_id
1 'polypeptide(L)' 'AKGFFEVTHDISHLTCADFLRAPGVQTPVAVRFSTVIHERGSPETIRDPRGFAVKFYTREGNYDMVGNNLPVFFIR' A
#
# COMPACT_ATOMS: atom_id res chain seq x y z
N ALA A 1 7.60 7.44 -3.13
CA ALA A 1 7.35 8.71 -2.41
C ALA A 1 7.13 8.42 -0.92
N LYS A 2 7.39 9.39 -0.03
CA LYS A 2 7.12 9.27 1.41
C LYS A 2 5.86 10.05 1.76
N GLY A 3 5.11 9.59 2.77
CA GLY A 3 3.90 10.24 3.27
C GLY A 3 3.49 9.67 4.62
N PHE A 4 2.23 9.86 4.99
CA PHE A 4 1.63 9.22 6.17
C PHE A 4 0.24 8.67 5.85
N PHE A 5 -0.18 7.69 6.63
CA PHE A 5 -1.54 7.16 6.69
C PHE A 5 -2.15 7.55 8.04
N GLU A 6 -3.42 7.91 8.03
CA GLU A 6 -4.21 8.14 9.23
C GLU A 6 -5.57 7.45 9.06
N VAL A 7 -5.95 6.63 10.04
CA VAL A 7 -7.25 5.96 10.03
C VAL A 7 -8.35 6.98 10.35
N THR A 8 -9.51 6.86 9.72
CA THR A 8 -10.61 7.82 9.91
C THR A 8 -11.50 7.50 11.12
N HIS A 9 -11.51 6.25 11.58
CA HIS A 9 -12.33 5.76 12.69
C HIS A 9 -11.59 4.62 13.43
N ASP A 10 -12.00 4.31 14.66
CA ASP A 10 -11.47 3.15 15.40
C ASP A 10 -11.98 1.82 14.79
N ILE A 11 -11.05 0.93 14.42
CA ILE A 11 -11.33 -0.39 13.81
C ILE A 11 -10.93 -1.55 14.75
N SER A 12 -10.67 -1.28 16.04
CA SER A 12 -10.24 -2.28 17.02
C SER A 12 -11.22 -3.44 17.22
N HIS A 13 -12.49 -3.27 16.84
CA HIS A 13 -13.50 -4.33 16.84
C HIS A 13 -13.27 -5.42 15.77
N LEU A 14 -12.45 -5.18 14.74
CA LEU A 14 -12.14 -6.15 13.68
C LEU A 14 -10.70 -6.64 13.70
N THR A 15 -9.77 -5.89 14.31
CA THR A 15 -8.34 -6.17 14.24
C THR A 15 -7.60 -5.62 15.45
N CYS A 16 -6.50 -6.27 15.83
CA CYS A 16 -5.57 -5.77 16.84
C CYS A 16 -4.47 -4.87 16.26
N ALA A 17 -4.48 -4.59 14.95
CA ALA A 17 -3.43 -3.81 14.29
C ALA A 17 -3.38 -2.36 14.82
N ASP A 18 -2.25 -2.00 15.43
CA ASP A 18 -2.10 -0.73 16.15
C ASP A 18 -2.37 0.52 15.30
N PHE A 19 -1.94 0.55 14.04
CA PHE A 19 -2.11 1.69 13.13
C PHE A 19 -3.56 1.96 12.70
N LEU A 20 -4.52 1.11 13.11
CA LEU A 20 -5.95 1.22 12.82
C LEU A 20 -6.82 1.48 14.07
N ARG A 21 -6.20 1.72 15.23
CA ARG A 21 -6.92 1.80 16.51
C ARG A 21 -7.60 3.13 16.80
N ALA A 22 -7.12 4.25 16.27
CA ALA A 22 -7.73 5.56 16.54
C ALA A 22 -7.31 6.61 15.50
N PRO A 23 -8.20 7.58 15.17
CA PRO A 23 -7.83 8.76 14.40
C PRO A 23 -6.73 9.60 15.08
N GLY A 24 -6.06 10.45 14.31
CA GLY A 24 -4.96 11.30 14.78
C GLY A 24 -3.59 10.62 14.84
N VAL A 25 -3.52 9.29 14.62
CA VAL A 25 -2.24 8.57 14.53
C VAL A 25 -1.72 8.61 13.10
N GLN A 26 -0.64 9.37 12.88
CA GLN A 26 0.07 9.38 11.60
C GLN A 26 1.08 8.24 11.53
N THR A 27 0.77 7.22 10.75
CA THR A 27 1.68 6.11 10.45
C THR A 27 2.51 6.45 9.22
N PRO A 28 3.84 6.59 9.31
CA PRO A 28 4.66 6.89 8.13
C PRO A 28 4.50 5.80 7.07
N VAL A 29 4.45 6.21 5.80
CA VAL A 29 4.38 5.29 4.66
C VAL A 29 5.41 5.61 3.59
N ALA A 30 5.85 4.56 2.90
CA ALA A 30 6.55 4.68 1.63
C ALA A 30 5.75 3.95 0.54
N VAL A 31 5.53 4.64 -0.58
CA VAL A 31 4.75 4.12 -1.71
C VAL A 31 5.65 3.96 -2.95
N ARG A 32 5.49 2.82 -3.63
CA ARG A 32 6.09 2.54 -4.93
C ARG A 32 5.00 2.15 -5.93
N PHE A 33 4.95 2.89 -7.04
CA PHE A 33 4.19 2.52 -8.23
C PHE A 33 5.12 1.86 -9.25
N SER A 34 4.59 0.95 -10.07
CA SER A 34 5.35 0.37 -11.19
C SER A 34 4.46 -0.18 -12.29
N THR A 35 5.05 -0.39 -13.47
CA THR A 35 4.59 -1.36 -14.48
C THR A 35 4.93 -2.80 -14.03
N VAL A 36 4.60 -3.80 -14.84
CA VAL A 36 4.75 -5.23 -14.51
C VAL A 36 5.69 -5.96 -15.46
N ILE A 37 5.43 -5.91 -16.77
CA ILE A 37 6.08 -6.79 -17.75
C ILE A 37 7.48 -6.29 -18.14
N HIS A 38 7.64 -4.99 -18.26
CA HIS A 38 8.79 -4.40 -18.94
C HIS A 38 9.91 -4.01 -17.98
N GLU A 39 11.13 -3.93 -18.50
CA GLU A 39 12.32 -3.60 -17.74
C GLU A 39 12.41 -2.12 -17.33
N ARG A 40 13.39 -1.82 -16.48
CA ARG A 40 13.70 -0.45 -16.08
C ARG A 40 14.15 0.37 -17.29
N GLY A 41 13.39 1.41 -17.61
CA GLY A 41 13.62 2.29 -18.77
C GLY A 41 12.50 2.23 -19.80
N SER A 42 11.56 1.30 -19.68
CA SER A 42 10.36 1.27 -20.51
C SER A 42 9.47 2.50 -20.31
N PRO A 43 8.74 2.98 -21.35
CA PRO A 43 7.78 4.06 -21.21
C PRO A 43 6.68 3.82 -20.17
N GLU A 44 6.41 4.84 -19.33
CA GLU A 44 5.41 4.80 -18.26
C GLU A 44 3.96 4.57 -18.73
N THR A 45 3.65 4.91 -19.99
CA THR A 45 2.28 4.91 -20.54
C THR A 45 1.91 3.62 -21.28
N ILE A 46 2.75 2.58 -21.26
CA ILE A 46 2.46 1.30 -21.92
C ILE A 46 1.26 0.61 -21.27
N ARG A 47 0.44 -0.07 -22.07
CA ARG A 47 -0.65 -0.94 -21.59
C ARG A 47 -0.09 -2.09 -20.76
N ASP A 48 -0.31 -2.04 -19.45
CA ASP A 48 0.16 -3.02 -18.46
C ASP A 48 -0.66 -2.82 -17.16
N PRO A 49 -0.85 -3.80 -16.27
CA PRO A 49 -1.29 -3.52 -14.92
C PRO A 49 -0.28 -2.59 -14.21
N ARG A 50 -0.72 -1.97 -13.12
CA ARG A 50 0.10 -1.08 -12.32
C ARG A 50 0.20 -1.61 -10.90
N GLY A 51 1.44 -1.84 -10.45
CA GLY A 51 1.73 -2.15 -9.05
C GLY A 51 1.46 -0.94 -8.18
N PHE A 52 0.83 -1.16 -7.03
CA PHE A 52 0.59 -0.18 -5.98
C PHE A 52 1.00 -0.80 -4.64
N ALA A 53 2.28 -0.64 -4.31
CA ALA A 53 2.84 -1.15 -3.07
C ALA A 53 2.96 -0.04 -2.02
N VAL A 54 2.39 -0.26 -0.83
CA VAL A 54 2.42 0.64 0.32
C VAL A 54 3.06 -0.07 1.50
N LYS A 55 4.19 0.47 1.99
CA LYS A 55 4.83 0.05 3.23
C LYS A 55 4.41 0.97 4.36
N PHE A 56 3.86 0.41 5.43
CA PHE A 56 3.48 1.08 6.65
C PHE A 56 4.54 0.80 7.71
N TYR A 57 5.14 1.87 8.23
CA TYR A 57 6.10 1.79 9.34
C TYR A 57 5.32 1.91 10.65
N THR A 58 4.65 0.83 11.05
CA THR A 58 3.82 0.81 12.27
C THR A 58 4.70 0.67 13.53
N ARG A 59 4.13 0.95 14.71
CA ARG A 59 4.82 0.77 16.00
C ARG A 59 5.05 -0.70 16.37
N GLU A 60 4.30 -1.61 15.76
CA GLU A 60 4.35 -3.05 16.00
C GLU A 60 5.03 -3.82 14.85
N GLY A 61 5.75 -3.12 13.98
CA GLY A 61 6.48 -3.70 12.87
C GLY A 61 6.06 -3.15 11.50
N ASN A 62 6.77 -3.57 10.46
CA ASN A 62 6.43 -3.15 9.10
C ASN A 62 5.26 -3.98 8.58
N TYR A 63 4.26 -3.30 8.01
CA TYR A 63 3.17 -3.93 7.27
C TYR A 63 3.22 -3.50 5.81
N ASP A 64 3.18 -4.45 4.89
CA ASP A 64 3.28 -4.16 3.44
C ASP A 64 1.97 -4.56 2.75
N MET A 65 1.24 -3.56 2.24
CA MET A 65 0.09 -3.77 1.36
C MET A 65 0.58 -3.72 -0.09
N VAL A 66 0.84 -4.90 -0.66
CA VAL A 66 1.41 -5.05 -2.02
C VAL A 66 0.29 -5.41 -3.00
N GLY A 67 -0.31 -4.39 -3.61
CA GLY A 67 -1.45 -4.55 -4.52
C GLY A 67 -1.16 -4.17 -5.97
N ASN A 68 -2.21 -4.28 -6.78
CA ASN A 68 -2.29 -3.76 -8.14
C ASN A 68 -3.45 -2.76 -8.26
N ASN A 69 -3.49 -2.01 -9.35
CA ASN A 69 -4.63 -1.18 -9.73
C ASN A 69 -5.84 -1.97 -10.24
N LEU A 70 -5.69 -3.29 -10.44
CA LEU A 70 -6.77 -4.20 -10.83
C LEU A 70 -7.24 -5.00 -9.61
N PRO A 71 -8.56 -5.27 -9.47
CA PRO A 71 -9.11 -6.00 -8.33
C PRO A 71 -8.95 -7.53 -8.43
N VAL A 72 -8.39 -8.03 -9.53
CA VAL A 72 -8.19 -9.47 -9.80
C VAL A 72 -6.79 -9.71 -10.36
N PHE A 73 -6.32 -10.95 -10.26
CA PHE A 73 -5.07 -11.40 -10.88
C PHE A 73 -5.35 -12.41 -12.00
N PHE A 74 -4.35 -12.65 -12.86
CA PHE A 74 -4.54 -13.44 -14.08
C PHE A 74 -4.71 -14.94 -13.85
N ILE A 75 -4.24 -15.45 -12.70
CA ILE A 75 -4.23 -16.87 -12.35
C ILE A 75 -4.92 -17.11 -11.00
N ARG A 76 -5.25 -18.38 -10.71
CA ARG A 76 -5.91 -18.84 -9.48
C ARG A 76 -5.01 -19.77 -8.68
#